data_AF-A0A3M2SSB6-F1
#
_entry.id   AF-A0A3M2SSB6-F1
#
_cell.length_a   1.000
_cell.length_b   1.000
_cell.length_c   1.000
_cell.angle_alpha   90.00
_cell.angle_beta   90.00
_cell.angle_gamma   90.00
#
_symmetry.space_group_name_H-M   'P 1'
#
loop_
_entity.id
_entity.type
_entity.pdbx_description
1 polymer ?
#
loop_
_entity_poly.entity_id
_entity_poly.type
_entity_poly.pdbx_seq_one_letter_code
_entity_poly.pdbx_strand_id
1 'polypeptide(L)'
;MTRRDLQGEAKKMGRPWEVGKSFEKSGPCGPLVPASRIGHPNAGAVTLDVNGERRQTGDLNQMIWKIPEMIAELSRYFDLQPGDVIMTGTPSGVGAVTRGDV
;
A
#
# COMPACT_ATOMS: atom_id res chain seq x y z
N MET A 1 5.98 -3.39 1.12
CA MET A 1 6.75 -4.64 0.97
C MET A 1 6.03 -5.83 1.60
N THR A 2 6.36 -7.07 1.25
CA THR A 2 5.72 -8.27 1.83
C THR A 2 6.66 -9.46 1.75
N ARG A 3 6.86 -10.18 2.88
CA ARG A 3 7.47 -11.52 2.88
C ARG A 3 6.39 -12.53 2.46
N ARG A 4 6.29 -12.75 1.14
CA ARG A 4 5.14 -13.39 0.49
C ARG A 4 4.95 -14.85 0.91
N ASP A 5 6.07 -15.55 1.05
CA ASP A 5 6.17 -16.90 1.61
C ASP A 5 5.51 -16.96 3.00
N LEU A 6 5.95 -16.13 3.94
CA LEU A 6 5.47 -16.13 5.32
C LEU A 6 4.00 -15.70 5.43
N GLN A 7 3.56 -14.74 4.59
CA GLN A 7 2.14 -14.41 4.49
C GLN A 7 1.32 -15.60 3.98
N GLY A 8 1.84 -16.35 3.01
CA GLY A 8 1.18 -17.53 2.46
C GLY A 8 1.03 -18.65 3.48
N GLU A 9 2.08 -18.92 4.26
CA GLU A 9 2.05 -19.88 5.36
C GLU A 9 1.07 -19.45 6.46
N ALA A 10 1.13 -18.20 6.90
CA ALA A 10 0.22 -17.67 7.91
C ALA A 10 -1.24 -17.80 7.48
N LYS A 11 -1.55 -17.48 6.22
CA LYS A 11 -2.90 -17.64 5.65
C LYS A 11 -3.37 -19.10 5.69
N LYS A 12 -2.53 -20.07 5.30
CA LYS A 12 -2.88 -21.50 5.31
C LYS A 12 -3.18 -22.01 6.74
N MET A 13 -2.53 -21.43 7.73
CA MET A 13 -2.65 -21.83 9.13
C MET A 13 -3.67 -21.00 9.93
N GLY A 14 -4.34 -20.02 9.32
CA GLY A 14 -5.24 -19.10 10.02
C GLY A 14 -4.52 -18.21 11.04
N ARG A 15 -3.23 -17.92 10.81
CA ARG A 15 -2.38 -17.16 11.73
C ARG A 15 -2.32 -15.67 11.36
N PRO A 16 -1.95 -14.82 12.33
CA PRO A 16 -1.69 -13.40 12.10
C PRO A 16 -0.61 -13.12 11.05
N TRP A 17 -0.69 -11.97 10.36
CA TRP A 17 0.14 -11.66 9.18
C TRP A 17 1.37 -10.78 9.48
N GLU A 18 1.64 -10.45 10.74
CA GLU A 18 2.62 -9.44 11.16
C GLU A 18 4.01 -9.79 10.65
N VAL A 19 4.44 -11.05 10.69
CA VAL A 19 5.75 -11.44 10.17
C VAL A 19 5.86 -11.21 8.66
N GLY A 20 4.74 -11.38 7.93
CA GLY A 20 4.63 -11.16 6.49
C GLY A 20 4.51 -9.69 6.08
N LYS A 21 3.99 -8.82 6.95
CA LYS A 21 3.56 -7.45 6.61
C LYS A 21 4.15 -6.33 7.45
N SER A 22 4.54 -6.59 8.70
CA SER A 22 4.91 -5.60 9.71
C SER A 22 6.36 -5.76 10.18
N PHE A 23 7.26 -6.09 9.25
CA PHE A 23 8.70 -6.23 9.51
C PHE A 23 9.44 -4.90 9.31
N GLU A 24 10.72 -4.86 9.67
CA GLU A 24 11.54 -3.65 9.57
C GLU A 24 11.61 -3.14 8.12
N LYS A 25 11.41 -1.83 7.95
CA LYS A 25 11.43 -1.16 6.62
C LYS A 25 10.37 -1.72 5.64
N SER A 26 9.32 -2.37 6.12
CA SER A 26 8.27 -2.97 5.29
C SER A 26 7.37 -1.95 4.57
N GLY A 27 7.28 -0.73 5.09
CA GLY A 27 6.46 0.36 4.54
C GLY A 27 7.29 1.56 4.07
N PRO A 28 8.05 1.45 2.96
CA PRO A 28 8.69 2.62 2.37
C PRO A 28 7.62 3.65 1.99
N CYS A 29 7.86 4.91 2.35
CA CYS A 29 6.97 6.03 2.08
C CYS A 29 7.79 7.19 1.52
N GLY A 30 7.32 7.77 0.41
CA GLY A 30 7.94 8.96 -0.17
C GLY A 30 7.64 10.24 0.63
N PRO A 31 8.17 11.39 0.21
CA PRO A 31 7.84 12.67 0.82
C PRO A 31 6.33 12.95 0.79
N LEU A 32 5.79 13.47 1.89
CA LEU A 32 4.38 13.86 1.96
C LEU A 32 4.12 15.11 1.12
N VAL A 33 2.95 15.15 0.48
CA VAL A 33 2.50 16.32 -0.28
C VAL A 33 1.27 16.92 0.39
N PRO A 34 1.27 18.22 0.75
CA PRO A 34 0.13 18.84 1.41
C PRO A 34 -1.14 18.80 0.56
N ALA A 35 -2.28 18.48 1.18
CA ALA A 35 -3.57 18.50 0.50
C ALA A 35 -3.93 19.90 -0.03
N SER A 36 -3.47 20.97 0.61
CA SER A 36 -3.62 22.35 0.10
C SER A 36 -2.95 22.58 -1.26
N ARG A 37 -1.98 21.75 -1.64
CA ARG A 37 -1.27 21.83 -2.93
C ARG A 37 -1.91 20.98 -4.02
N ILE A 38 -2.42 19.80 -3.68
CA ILE A 38 -2.88 18.80 -4.68
C ILE A 38 -4.37 18.46 -4.59
N GLY A 39 -5.09 19.07 -3.65
CA GLY A 39 -6.46 18.70 -3.32
C GLY A 39 -6.56 17.26 -2.81
N HIS A 40 -7.66 16.59 -3.18
CA HIS A 40 -7.92 15.18 -2.88
C HIS A 40 -8.08 14.41 -4.20
N PRO A 41 -6.98 13.90 -4.79
CA PRO A 41 -7.02 13.26 -6.10
C PRO A 41 -7.95 12.04 -6.13
N ASN A 42 -8.77 11.93 -7.17
CA ASN A 42 -9.65 10.79 -7.44
C ASN A 42 -9.29 10.04 -8.74
N ALA A 43 -8.32 10.53 -9.49
CA ALA A 43 -7.75 9.95 -10.69
C ALA A 43 -6.26 10.32 -10.77
N GLY A 44 -5.48 9.54 -11.52
CA GLY A 44 -4.05 9.74 -11.69
C GLY A 44 -3.28 8.44 -11.67
N ALA A 45 -2.21 8.38 -12.47
CA ALA A 45 -1.41 7.18 -12.63
C ALA A 45 -0.66 6.80 -11.35
N VAL A 46 -0.70 5.51 -11.01
CA VAL A 46 0.14 4.88 -9.99
C VAL A 46 0.99 3.83 -10.69
N THR A 47 2.29 4.03 -10.69
CA THR A 47 3.24 3.17 -11.40
C THR A 47 4.41 2.76 -10.51
N LEU A 48 4.96 1.59 -10.78
CA LEU A 48 6.19 1.11 -10.17
C LEU A 48 7.06 0.45 -11.22
N ASP A 49 8.31 0.88 -11.29
CA ASP A 49 9.35 0.33 -12.16
C ASP A 49 10.38 -0.39 -11.28
N VAL A 50 11.00 -1.45 -11.81
CA VAL A 50 12.12 -2.16 -11.19
C VAL A 50 13.21 -2.29 -12.23
N ASN A 51 14.39 -1.75 -11.95
CA ASN A 51 15.53 -1.68 -12.89
C ASN A 51 15.14 -1.03 -14.24
N GLY A 52 14.28 0.00 -14.19
CA GLY A 52 13.76 0.69 -15.37
C GLY A 52 12.66 -0.05 -16.14
N GLU A 53 12.25 -1.24 -15.69
CA GLU A 53 11.16 -2.02 -16.29
C GLU A 53 9.85 -1.81 -15.54
N ARG A 54 8.78 -1.47 -16.25
CA ARG A 54 7.44 -1.28 -15.68
C ARG A 54 6.90 -2.60 -15.10
N ARG A 55 6.64 -2.63 -13.79
CA ARG A 55 6.05 -3.80 -13.10
C ARG A 55 4.60 -3.59 -12.69
N GLN A 56 4.23 -2.38 -12.27
CA GLN A 56 2.85 -2.06 -11.89
C GLN A 56 2.37 -0.80 -12.60
N THR A 57 1.15 -0.84 -13.12
CA THR A 57 0.45 0.32 -13.68
C THR A 57 -1.01 0.28 -13.24
N GLY A 58 -1.54 1.41 -12.79
CA GLY A 58 -2.97 1.61 -12.57
C GLY A 58 -3.31 3.07 -12.41
N ASP A 59 -4.57 3.34 -12.07
CA ASP A 59 -5.09 4.70 -11.83
C ASP A 59 -5.87 4.75 -10.50
N LEU A 60 -5.80 5.88 -9.80
CA LEU A 60 -6.55 6.10 -8.54
C LEU A 60 -8.06 5.91 -8.72
N ASN A 61 -8.60 6.15 -9.91
CA ASN A 61 -10.02 5.97 -10.19
C ASN A 61 -10.47 4.49 -10.10
N GLN A 62 -9.53 3.54 -10.16
CA GLN A 62 -9.78 2.10 -10.11
C GLN A 62 -9.95 1.55 -8.69
N MET A 63 -9.78 2.37 -7.65
CA MET A 63 -10.02 1.95 -6.27
C MET A 63 -11.50 1.53 -6.10
N ILE A 64 -11.70 0.34 -5.52
CA ILE A 64 -13.02 -0.24 -5.21
C ILE A 64 -13.74 0.63 -4.16
N TRP A 65 -13.04 0.94 -3.07
CA TRP A 65 -13.46 1.88 -2.03
C TRP A 65 -12.73 3.20 -2.23
N LYS A 66 -13.40 4.34 -2.11
CA LYS A 66 -12.78 5.66 -2.18
C LYS A 66 -12.18 6.06 -0.84
N ILE A 67 -11.23 7.01 -0.87
CA ILE A 67 -10.50 7.46 0.33
C ILE A 67 -11.42 7.83 1.50
N PRO A 68 -12.51 8.63 1.32
CA PRO A 68 -13.40 8.95 2.42
C PRO A 68 -14.07 7.71 3.03
N GLU A 69 -14.41 6.72 2.20
CA GLU A 69 -15.06 5.49 2.66
C GLU A 69 -14.09 4.60 3.44
N MET A 70 -12.83 4.48 2.97
CA MET A 70 -11.79 3.75 3.71
C MET A 70 -11.53 4.36 5.09
N ILE A 71 -11.46 5.69 5.19
CA ILE A 71 -11.26 6.41 6.46
C ILE A 71 -12.44 6.14 7.39
N ALA A 72 -13.67 6.30 6.89
CA ALA A 72 -14.88 6.07 7.67
C ALA A 72 -14.95 4.64 8.19
N GLU A 73 -14.66 3.64 7.36
CA GLU A 73 -14.68 2.23 7.78
C GLU A 73 -13.58 1.93 8.80
N LEU A 74 -12.35 2.40 8.57
CA LEU A 74 -11.24 2.18 9.49
C LEU A 74 -11.49 2.81 10.87
N SER A 75 -12.10 4.00 10.91
CA SER A 75 -12.43 4.70 12.16
C SER A 75 -13.45 3.99 13.05
N ARG A 76 -14.14 2.95 12.55
CA ARG A 76 -15.04 2.11 13.36
C ARG A 76 -14.27 1.11 14.22
N TYR A 77 -13.03 0.80 13.85
CA TYR A 77 -12.20 -0.21 14.50
C TYR A 77 -11.04 0.40 15.29
N PHE A 78 -10.52 1.55 14.84
CA PHE A 78 -9.39 2.23 15.45
C PHE A 78 -9.70 3.70 15.63
N ASP A 79 -9.18 4.27 16.71
CA ASP A 79 -9.17 5.71 16.89
C ASP A 79 -8.05 6.32 16.02
N LEU A 80 -8.43 7.12 15.02
CA LEU A 80 -7.49 7.70 14.07
C LEU A 80 -6.88 8.98 14.63
N GLN A 81 -5.56 9.07 14.60
CA GLN A 81 -4.79 10.15 15.20
C GLN A 81 -4.05 10.99 14.15
N PRO A 82 -3.80 12.28 14.44
CA PRO A 82 -2.89 13.09 13.63
C PRO A 82 -1.52 12.41 13.52
N GLY A 83 -1.06 12.18 12.29
CA GLY A 83 0.18 11.47 12.01
C GLY A 83 -0.01 10.04 11.51
N ASP A 84 -1.22 9.49 11.58
CA ASP A 84 -1.53 8.18 11.00
C ASP A 84 -1.40 8.19 9.48
N VAL A 85 -0.91 7.07 8.93
CA VAL A 85 -0.72 6.87 7.49
C VAL A 85 -1.48 5.63 7.05
N ILE A 86 -2.39 5.80 6.07
CA ILE A 86 -3.20 4.72 5.51
C ILE A 86 -2.65 4.34 4.14
N MET A 87 -2.29 3.07 3.97
CA MET A 87 -1.88 2.50 2.68
C MET A 87 -3.12 1.96 1.94
N THR A 88 -3.57 2.66 0.90
CA THR A 88 -4.92 2.53 0.32
C THR A 88 -5.04 1.42 -0.74
N GLY A 89 -4.14 0.43 -0.72
CA GLY A 89 -4.08 -0.66 -1.69
C GLY A 89 -3.01 -0.48 -2.77
N THR A 90 -3.08 -1.32 -3.79
CA THR A 90 -2.11 -1.37 -4.90
C THR A 90 -2.81 -1.77 -6.20
N PRO A 91 -2.39 -1.25 -7.37
CA PRO A 91 -2.83 -1.77 -8.65
C PRO A 91 -2.24 -3.17 -8.92
N SER A 92 -2.65 -3.79 -10.04
CA SER A 92 -2.13 -5.09 -10.49
C SER A 92 -0.62 -5.06 -10.76
N GLY A 93 -0.03 -6.25 -10.98
CA GLY A 93 1.39 -6.40 -11.31
C GLY A 93 2.33 -6.59 -10.12
N VAL A 94 1.80 -6.95 -8.94
CA VAL A 94 2.64 -7.23 -7.77
C VAL A 94 3.61 -8.38 -8.07
N GLY A 95 4.90 -8.10 -7.99
CA GLY A 95 6.00 -9.04 -8.23
C GLY A 95 7.00 -9.09 -7.08
N ALA A 96 7.91 -10.06 -7.16
CA ALA A 96 9.05 -10.14 -6.24
C ALA A 96 10.12 -9.10 -6.63
N VAL A 97 10.89 -8.66 -5.63
CA VAL A 97 12.15 -7.94 -5.82
C VAL A 97 13.27 -8.69 -5.10
N THR A 98 14.48 -8.49 -5.55
CA THR A 98 15.69 -9.14 -5.06
C THR A 98 16.71 -8.10 -4.58
N ARG A 99 17.73 -8.56 -3.87
CA ARG A 99 18.79 -7.67 -3.37
C ARG A 99 19.53 -7.05 -4.56
N GLY A 100 19.58 -5.72 -4.58
CA GLY A 100 20.27 -4.96 -5.63
C GLY A 100 19.33 -4.33 -6.66
N ASP A 101 18.04 -4.70 -6.65
CA ASP A 101 17.04 -4.05 -7.50
C ASP A 101 16.83 -2.58 -7.09
N VAL A 102 16.65 -1.72 -8.09
CA VAL A 102 16.39 -0.27 -7.97
C VAL A 102 15.00 0.08 -8.48
#